data_AF-A0A1S9M2Z4-F1
#
_entry.id   AF-A0A1S9M2Z4-F1
#
_cell.length_a   1.000
_cell.length_b   1.000
_cell.length_c   1.000
_cell.angle_alpha   90.00
_cell.angle_beta   90.00
_cell.angle_gamma   90.00
#
_symmetry.space_group_name_H-M   'P 1'
#
loop_
_entity.id
_entity.type
_entity.pdbx_description
1 polymer ?
#
loop_
_entity_poly.entity_id
_entity_poly.type
_entity_poly.pdbx_seq_one_letter_code
_entity_poly.pdbx_strand_id
1 'polypeptide(L)'
;MELYSVNGVLQFAAKTPCNPISGPATITGNTLTLGKLAAGAMGCAGESSAQEQWVTQFLSRPIEMSFVQDTLTWTSGGDTLRFKTK
;
A
#
# COMPACT_ATOMS: atom_id res chain seq x y z
N MET A 1 5.10 -3.28 -3.96
CA MET A 1 4.00 -3.50 -3.01
C MET A 1 3.43 -4.86 -3.31
N GLU A 2 3.09 -5.63 -2.28
CA GLU A 2 2.62 -7.00 -2.41
C GLU A 2 1.51 -7.29 -1.41
N LEU A 3 0.58 -8.16 -1.82
CA LEU A 3 -0.46 -8.73 -0.99
C LEU A 3 -0.26 -10.25 -0.99
N TYR A 4 -0.24 -10.86 0.18
CA TYR A 4 -0.03 -12.30 0.33
C TYR A 4 -0.83 -12.85 1.51
N SER A 5 -1.17 -14.14 1.47
CA SER A 5 -1.93 -14.79 2.55
C SER A 5 -1.00 -15.55 3.49
N VAL A 6 -1.16 -15.35 4.80
CA VAL A 6 -0.46 -16.11 5.86
C VAL A 6 -1.51 -16.69 6.79
N ASN A 7 -1.60 -18.01 6.85
CA ASN A 7 -2.58 -18.73 7.68
C ASN A 7 -4.03 -18.24 7.46
N GLY A 8 -4.38 -17.91 6.21
CA GLY A 8 -5.72 -17.41 5.85
C GLY A 8 -5.94 -15.92 6.08
N VAL A 9 -4.96 -15.20 6.64
CA VAL A 9 -5.04 -13.74 6.83
C VAL A 9 -4.30 -13.06 5.68
N LEU A 10 -4.97 -12.14 4.99
CA LEU A 10 -4.35 -11.32 3.96
C LEU A 10 -3.43 -10.29 4.62
N GLN A 11 -2.20 -10.22 4.14
CA GLN A 11 -1.14 -9.33 4.60
C GLN A 11 -0.70 -8.44 3.45
N PHE A 12 -0.32 -7.22 3.80
CA PHE A 12 0.26 -6.23 2.91
C PHE A 12 1.72 -5.99 3.31
N ALA A 13 2.58 -5.87 2.30
CA ALA A 13 3.91 -5.32 2.47
C ALA A 13 4.27 -4.35 1.32
N ALA A 14 5.02 -3.31 1.67
CA ALA A 14 5.58 -2.37 0.73
C ALA A 14 6.99 -1.99 1.15
N LYS A 15 7.85 -1.74 0.16
CA LYS A 15 9.14 -1.08 0.36
C LYS A 15 8.99 0.36 -0.09
N THR A 16 9.25 1.30 0.81
CA THR A 16 9.50 2.69 0.46
C THR A 16 11.01 2.93 0.47
N PRO A 17 11.50 4.07 -0.03
CA PRO A 17 12.92 4.39 0.02
C PRO A 17 13.49 4.51 1.45
N CYS A 18 12.64 4.80 2.44
CA CYS A 18 13.07 4.93 3.83
C CYS A 18 12.84 3.65 4.63
N ASN A 19 11.58 3.31 4.91
CA ASN A 19 11.21 2.13 5.66
C ASN A 19 10.30 1.18 4.88
N PRO A 20 10.38 -0.13 5.14
CA PRO A 20 9.32 -1.04 4.78
C PRO A 20 8.05 -0.73 5.60
N ILE A 21 6.89 -0.93 4.98
CA ILE A 21 5.56 -0.81 5.59
C ILE A 21 4.86 -2.16 5.48
N SER A 22 4.20 -2.61 6.54
CA SER A 22 3.40 -3.84 6.52
C SER A 22 2.15 -3.73 7.39
N GLY A 23 1.18 -4.63 7.17
CA GLY A 23 0.00 -4.72 8.00
C GLY A 23 -1.05 -5.70 7.46
N PRO A 24 -2.08 -6.02 8.25
CA PRO A 24 -3.18 -6.83 7.78
C PRO A 24 -3.98 -6.06 6.72
N ALA A 25 -4.52 -6.79 5.76
CA ALA A 25 -5.33 -6.27 4.67
C ALA A 25 -6.68 -6.95 4.65
N THR A 26 -7.69 -6.26 4.13
CA THR A 26 -9.01 -6.83 3.85
C THR A 26 -9.48 -6.31 2.51
N ILE A 27 -9.99 -7.21 1.67
CA ILE A 27 -10.60 -6.87 0.40
C ILE A 27 -12.09 -7.18 0.50
N THR A 28 -12.93 -6.19 0.23
CA THR A 28 -14.37 -6.35 0.16
C THR A 28 -14.85 -5.80 -1.18
N GLY A 29 -15.34 -6.70 -2.05
CA GLY A 29 -15.60 -6.35 -3.46
C GLY A 29 -14.30 -5.86 -4.13
N ASN A 30 -14.32 -4.60 -4.57
CA ASN A 30 -13.18 -3.93 -5.21
C ASN A 30 -12.44 -2.97 -4.28
N THR A 31 -12.75 -2.94 -2.99
CA THR A 31 -12.13 -2.03 -2.02
C THR A 31 -11.14 -2.77 -1.15
N LEU A 32 -9.88 -2.32 -1.17
CA LEU A 32 -8.82 -2.73 -0.25
C LEU A 32 -8.81 -1.77 0.95
N THR A 33 -8.83 -2.32 2.16
CA THR A 33 -8.60 -1.58 3.40
C THR A 33 -7.44 -2.21 4.13
N LEU A 34 -6.52 -1.38 4.61
CA LEU A 34 -5.41 -1.83 5.45
C LEU A 34 -5.75 -1.55 6.91
N GLY A 35 -5.45 -2.52 7.77
CA GLY A 35 -5.59 -2.36 9.21
C GLY A 35 -4.42 -1.56 9.78
N LYS A 36 -4.05 -1.85 11.03
CA LYS A 36 -2.95 -1.16 11.69
C LYS A 36 -1.63 -1.40 10.93
N LEU A 37 -1.11 -0.34 10.32
CA LEU A 37 0.17 -0.36 9.63
C LEU A 37 1.32 -0.27 10.62
N ALA A 38 2.39 -1.00 10.33
CA ALA A 38 3.68 -0.89 10.96
C ALA A 38 4.70 -0.42 9.92
N ALA A 39 5.64 0.42 10.33
CA ALA A 39 6.77 0.84 9.52
C ALA A 39 8.08 0.59 10.27
N GLY A 40 9.17 0.39 9.53
CA GLY A 40 10.53 0.41 10.09
C GLY A 40 10.86 1.75 10.75
N ALA A 41 11.95 1.78 11.53
CA ALA A 41 12.38 2.96 12.29
C ALA A 41 13.78 3.46 11.90
N MET A 42 14.10 3.47 10.60
CA MET A 42 15.40 3.92 10.07
C MET A 42 15.62 5.44 10.26
N GLY A 43 14.55 6.23 10.20
CA GLY A 43 14.61 7.68 10.46
C GLY A 43 15.30 8.50 9.36
N CYS A 44 14.83 8.39 8.11
CA CYS A 44 15.40 9.16 6.99
C CYS A 44 14.88 10.61 6.96
N ALA A 45 15.61 11.48 6.26
CA ALA A 45 15.24 12.88 6.03
C ALA A 45 14.96 13.17 4.55
N GLY A 46 14.40 14.35 4.26
CA GLY A 46 14.18 14.84 2.89
C GLY A 46 13.13 14.03 2.12
N GLU A 47 13.36 13.87 0.82
CA GLU A 47 12.41 13.24 -0.11
C GLU A 47 12.05 11.80 0.27
N SER A 48 13.00 11.03 0.81
CA SER A 48 12.73 9.64 1.24
C SER A 48 11.70 9.59 2.37
N SER A 49 11.76 10.54 3.31
CA SER A 49 10.76 10.66 4.39
C SER A 49 9.42 11.16 3.85
N ALA A 50 9.44 12.17 2.98
CA ALA A 50 8.22 12.71 2.38
C ALA A 50 7.46 11.65 1.55
N GLN A 51 8.18 10.84 0.78
CA GLN A 51 7.58 9.76 0.00
C GLN A 51 6.98 8.67 0.89
N GLU A 52 7.67 8.25 1.96
CA GLU A 52 7.11 7.29 2.92
C GLU A 52 5.84 7.82 3.58
N GLN A 53 5.84 9.09 3.99
CA GLN A 53 4.68 9.73 4.61
C GLN A 53 3.49 9.79 3.64
N TRP A 54 3.73 10.17 2.38
CA TRP A 54 2.70 10.19 1.36
C TRP A 54 2.14 8.78 1.11
N VAL A 55 2.99 7.77 0.98
CA VAL A 55 2.55 6.37 0.82
C VAL A 55 1.73 5.93 2.04
N THR A 56 2.17 6.25 3.26
CA THR A 56 1.45 5.89 4.48
C THR A 56 0.07 6.55 4.55
N GLN A 57 -0.03 7.83 4.17
CA GLN A 57 -1.30 8.55 4.09
C GLN A 57 -2.23 7.94 3.03
N PHE A 58 -1.69 7.62 1.85
CA PHE A 58 -2.45 6.93 0.80
C PHE A 58 -3.05 5.61 1.31
N LEU A 59 -2.22 4.81 1.99
CA LEU A 59 -2.57 3.49 2.52
C LEU A 59 -3.50 3.53 3.74
N SER A 60 -3.62 4.67 4.42
CA SER A 60 -4.48 4.85 5.60
C SER A 60 -5.97 5.00 5.26
N ARG A 61 -6.31 5.13 3.98
CA ARG A 61 -7.66 5.32 3.47
C ARG A 61 -8.12 4.06 2.72
N PRO A 62 -9.43 3.87 2.52
CA PRO A 62 -9.93 2.85 1.60
C PRO A 62 -9.38 3.08 0.18
N ILE A 63 -9.00 1.99 -0.48
CA ILE A 63 -8.40 1.99 -1.82
C ILE A 63 -9.33 1.25 -2.76
N GLU A 64 -9.82 1.92 -3.78
CA GLU A 64 -10.53 1.28 -4.89
C GLU A 64 -9.53 0.65 -5.86
N MET A 65 -9.76 -0.61 -6.19
CA MET A 65 -8.91 -1.39 -7.07
C MET A 65 -9.60 -1.66 -8.40
N SER A 66 -8.93 -1.33 -9.50
CA SER A 66 -9.32 -1.74 -10.84
C SER A 66 -8.13 -2.40 -11.55
N PHE A 67 -8.41 -3.46 -12.32
CA PHE A 67 -7.41 -4.14 -13.11
C PHE A 67 -7.84 -4.13 -14.58
N VAL A 68 -7.08 -3.40 -15.41
CA VAL A 68 -7.39 -3.20 -16.83
C VAL A 68 -6.09 -3.31 -17.61
N GLN A 69 -6.07 -4.16 -18.65
CA GLN A 69 -4.92 -4.31 -19.57
C GLN A 69 -3.57 -4.43 -18.83
N ASP A 70 -3.47 -5.39 -17.92
CA ASP A 70 -2.27 -5.69 -17.11
C ASP A 70 -1.79 -4.55 -16.19
N THR A 71 -2.64 -3.55 -15.96
CA THR A 71 -2.39 -2.46 -15.04
C THR A 71 -3.37 -2.52 -13.88
N LEU A 72 -2.85 -2.79 -12.69
CA LEU A 72 -3.57 -2.62 -11.43
C LEU A 72 -3.52 -1.14 -11.05
N THR A 73 -4.69 -0.51 -10.93
CA THR A 73 -4.83 0.88 -10.51
C THR A 73 -5.48 0.90 -9.13
N TRP A 74 -4.82 1.57 -8.20
CA TRP A 74 -5.30 1.85 -6.85
C TRP A 74 -5.64 3.33 -6.75
N THR A 75 -6.88 3.64 -6.40
CA THR A 75 -7.37 5.01 -6.23
C THR A 75 -7.82 5.22 -4.79
N SER A 76 -7.42 6.34 -4.20
CA SER A 76 -7.89 6.71 -2.87
C SER A 76 -7.97 8.23 -2.75
N GLY A 77 -9.17 8.74 -2.51
CA GLY A 77 -9.43 10.18 -2.60
C GLY A 77 -9.10 10.71 -3.99
N GLY A 78 -8.24 11.73 -4.06
CA GLY A 78 -7.74 12.30 -5.33
C GLY A 78 -6.44 11.66 -5.84
N ASP A 79 -5.86 10.71 -5.11
CA ASP A 79 -4.56 10.11 -5.42
C ASP A 79 -4.72 8.80 -6.19
N THR A 80 -3.74 8.45 -7.02
CA THR A 80 -3.73 7.21 -7.80
C THR A 80 -2.33 6.58 -7.86
N LEU A 81 -2.27 5.27 -7.67
CA LEU A 81 -1.10 4.44 -7.92
C LEU A 81 -1.40 3.42 -9.02
N ARG A 82 -0.44 3.21 -9.93
CA ARG A 82 -0.56 2.23 -11.02
C ARG A 82 0.60 1.27 -10.95
N PHE A 83 0.27 -0.01 -10.95
CA PHE A 83 1.22 -1.11 -10.93
C PHE A 83 1.08 -1.89 -12.22
N LYS A 84 2.22 -2.17 -12.87
CA LYS A 84 2.29 -3.11 -13.97
C LYS A 84 2.91 -4.39 -13.45
N THR A 85 2.39 -5.52 -13.90
CA THR A 85 3.10 -6.79 -13.75
C THR A 85 4.44 -6.70 -14.50
N LYS A 86 5.50 -7.16 -13.86
CA LYS A 86 6.85 -7.18 -14.42
C LYS A 86 7.03 -8.40 -15.32
#